data_AF-A0A800JBZ6-F1
#
_entry.id   AF-A0A800JBZ6-F1
#
_cell.length_a   1.000
_cell.length_b   1.000
_cell.length_c   1.000
_cell.angle_alpha   90.00
_cell.angle_beta   90.00
_cell.angle_gamma   90.00
#
_symmetry.space_group_name_H-M   'P 1'
#
loop_
_entity.id
_entity.type
_entity.pdbx_description
1 polymer ?
#
loop_
_entity_poly.entity_id
_entity_poly.type
_entity_poly.pdbx_seq_one_letter_code
_entity_poly.pdbx_strand_id
1 'polypeptide(L)'
;MSQPDNSLIWRPWYRMIQWSAVLVLLLLLLAGFVLGRFQPPMGQLAFCAFGVLTGAAFARMAHPLAGRLTRLGIVALGFVAASQVFFQMLVWSETWRVQSSVIGWRLWWGTVVTAVGLGWLQVLWRAGARWEWNSGRTTLGFTAGLGALLVGLAFRVSPFSTLPAWWHWVATALALGATGGSLVIIGRWLKKRPKNTRPLPRWMRPVLITAGMAALCTGSFYFGRLTMPPPSPFDNAHSMLADIPAAELEQQLNRDSLRLKKLAEGMDHLRQKSAELHQRIADRMKQEGTEDYEPEESRQIRHLFIRYIGYRKELIQLARVYIGFKKVKDETLRDRCFLTGYGAAAVALKAGLTFVEKYRDNDHARAKLNEGEPG
;
A
#
# COMPACT_ATOMS: atom_id res chain seq x y z
N MET A 1 34.43 41.76 -33.86
CA MET A 1 34.89 40.91 -32.74
C MET A 1 33.88 41.04 -31.62
N SER A 2 32.87 40.17 -31.60
CA SER A 2 31.92 40.04 -30.49
C SER A 2 32.47 39.03 -29.50
N GLN A 3 32.55 39.41 -28.23
CA GLN A 3 32.93 38.51 -27.14
C GLN A 3 31.93 37.33 -27.08
N PRO A 4 32.38 36.08 -26.89
CA PRO A 4 31.47 34.98 -26.65
C PRO A 4 30.78 35.17 -25.30
N ASP A 5 29.45 35.13 -25.36
CA ASP A 5 28.50 35.29 -24.28
C ASP A 5 28.77 34.27 -23.15
N ASN A 6 29.19 34.76 -21.98
CA ASN A 6 29.56 33.98 -20.79
C ASN A 6 28.33 33.48 -19.99
N SER A 7 27.11 33.68 -20.49
CA SER A 7 25.87 33.42 -19.74
C SER A 7 25.46 31.95 -19.60
N LEU A 8 26.14 31.01 -20.26
CA LEU A 8 25.84 29.57 -20.21
C LEU A 8 26.88 28.71 -19.45
N ILE A 9 27.68 29.32 -18.58
CA ILE A 9 28.57 28.62 -17.64
C ILE A 9 27.75 28.20 -16.40
N TRP A 10 26.61 27.55 -16.59
CA TRP A 10 25.92 26.89 -15.46
C TRP A 10 26.60 25.55 -15.19
N ARG A 11 27.48 25.60 -14.19
CA ARG A 11 28.48 24.60 -13.82
C ARG A 11 27.87 23.19 -13.62
N PRO A 12 28.53 22.11 -14.05
CA PRO A 12 28.09 20.72 -13.86
C PRO A 12 27.89 20.32 -12.38
N TRP A 13 28.46 21.09 -11.45
CA TRP A 13 28.22 20.98 -10.01
C TRP A 13 26.75 21.20 -9.63
N TYR A 14 26.05 22.11 -10.30
CA TYR A 14 24.63 22.36 -10.02
C TYR A 14 23.76 21.14 -10.33
N ARG A 15 24.10 20.39 -11.38
CA ARG A 15 23.41 19.13 -11.71
C ARG A 15 23.70 18.07 -10.66
N MET A 16 24.94 17.93 -10.22
CA MET A 16 25.29 16.96 -9.17
C MET A 16 24.59 17.31 -7.86
N ILE A 17 24.59 18.59 -7.47
CA ILE A 17 23.89 19.13 -6.30
C ILE A 17 22.38 18.88 -6.38
N GLN A 18 21.78 19.10 -7.55
CA GLN A 18 20.36 18.79 -7.79
C GLN A 18 20.07 17.29 -7.63
N TRP A 19 20.89 16.42 -8.22
CA TRP A 19 20.70 14.96 -8.08
C TRP A 19 20.92 14.47 -6.65
N SER A 20 21.91 15.00 -5.93
CA SER A 20 22.12 14.70 -4.52
C SER A 20 21.00 15.25 -3.65
N ALA A 21 20.46 16.44 -3.95
CA ALA A 21 19.33 17.01 -3.21
C ALA A 21 18.06 16.19 -3.43
N VAL A 22 17.80 15.74 -4.66
CA VAL A 22 16.67 14.84 -4.98
C VAL A 22 16.84 13.49 -4.26
N LEU A 23 18.06 12.94 -4.23
CA LEU A 23 18.36 11.70 -3.51
C LEU A 23 18.20 11.85 -1.98
N VAL A 24 18.63 12.97 -1.41
CA VAL A 24 18.48 13.25 0.02
C VAL A 24 17.01 13.46 0.37
N LEU A 25 16.26 14.22 -0.45
CA LEU A 25 14.82 14.40 -0.29
C LEU A 25 14.08 13.04 -0.35
N LEU A 26 14.46 12.19 -1.31
CA LEU A 26 13.95 10.81 -1.42
C LEU A 26 14.16 10.01 -0.14
N LEU A 27 15.40 9.99 0.37
CA LEU A 27 15.76 9.23 1.56
C LEU A 27 15.04 9.75 2.81
N LEU A 28 14.87 11.06 2.94
CA LEU A 28 14.13 11.69 4.03
C LEU A 28 12.63 11.37 3.98
N LEU A 29 12.03 11.35 2.78
CA LEU A 29 10.63 10.98 2.59
C LEU A 29 10.39 9.49 2.90
N LEU A 30 11.30 8.61 2.45
CA LEU A 30 11.29 7.20 2.79
C LEU A 30 11.42 6.97 4.30
N ALA A 31 12.37 7.66 4.95
CA ALA A 31 12.59 7.55 6.38
C ALA A 31 11.38 8.03 7.19
N GLY A 32 10.79 9.19 6.84
CA GLY A 32 9.61 9.70 7.53
C GLY A 32 8.37 8.81 7.36
N PHE A 33 8.27 8.09 6.23
CA PHE A 33 7.22 7.08 6.02
C PHE A 33 7.45 5.81 6.86
N VAL A 34 8.67 5.26 6.86
CA VAL A 34 9.03 4.10 7.69
C VAL A 34 8.84 4.38 9.18
N LEU A 35 9.10 5.63 9.59
CA LEU A 35 8.92 6.09 10.97
C LEU A 35 7.46 6.49 11.30
N GLY A 36 6.52 6.36 10.36
CA GLY A 36 5.10 6.69 10.57
C GLY A 36 4.82 8.16 10.85
N ARG A 37 5.75 9.07 10.49
CA ARG A 37 5.64 10.50 10.81
C ARG A 37 4.78 11.30 9.83
N PHE A 38 4.45 10.74 8.66
CA PHE A 38 3.61 11.42 7.67
C PHE A 38 2.15 10.97 7.76
N GLN A 39 1.26 11.93 7.98
CA GLN A 39 -0.18 11.76 7.85
C GLN A 39 -0.55 11.39 6.39
N PRO A 40 -1.65 10.66 6.14
CA PRO A 40 -2.00 10.12 4.83
C PRO A 40 -1.95 11.10 3.64
N PRO A 41 -2.46 12.35 3.74
CA PRO A 41 -2.40 13.29 2.61
C PRO A 41 -1.00 13.88 2.37
N MET A 42 -0.19 14.06 3.42
CA MET A 42 1.19 14.55 3.27
C MET A 42 2.11 13.48 2.65
N GLY A 43 1.88 12.21 3.00
CA GLY A 43 2.57 11.09 2.37
C GLY A 43 2.27 11.01 0.86
N GLN A 44 1.00 11.14 0.46
CA GLN A 44 0.59 11.11 -0.95
C GLN A 44 1.23 12.25 -1.77
N LEU A 45 1.26 13.47 -1.25
CA LEU A 45 1.91 14.62 -1.91
C LEU A 45 3.41 14.42 -2.10
N ALA A 46 4.10 13.87 -1.09
CA ALA A 46 5.51 13.52 -1.18
C ALA A 46 5.77 12.44 -2.26
N PHE A 47 4.89 11.44 -2.36
CA PHE A 47 4.96 10.41 -3.39
C PHE A 47 4.74 10.99 -4.79
N CYS A 48 3.79 11.92 -4.95
CA CYS A 48 3.59 12.61 -6.22
C CYS A 48 4.83 13.38 -6.66
N ALA A 49 5.44 14.15 -5.75
CA ALA A 49 6.66 14.89 -6.03
C ALA A 49 7.80 13.95 -6.45
N PHE A 50 7.95 12.80 -5.77
CA PHE A 50 8.91 11.78 -6.15
C PHE A 50 8.65 11.20 -7.56
N GLY A 51 7.40 10.84 -7.86
CA GLY A 51 7.00 10.35 -9.19
C GLY A 51 7.38 11.33 -10.29
N VAL A 52 7.02 12.61 -10.11
CA VAL A 52 7.28 13.70 -11.07
C VAL A 52 8.78 13.92 -11.28
N LEU A 53 9.57 13.99 -10.20
CA LEU A 53 11.03 14.15 -10.28
C LEU A 53 11.70 12.98 -11.02
N THR A 54 11.24 11.76 -10.76
CA THR A 54 11.76 10.54 -11.39
C THR A 54 11.33 10.46 -12.86
N GLY A 55 10.10 10.84 -13.19
CA GLY A 55 9.62 10.97 -14.56
C GLY A 55 10.42 12.00 -15.36
N ALA A 56 10.73 13.15 -14.76
CA ALA A 56 11.58 14.17 -15.36
C ALA A 56 13.03 13.66 -15.57
N ALA A 57 13.56 12.84 -14.65
CA ALA A 57 14.84 12.16 -14.81
C ALA A 57 14.87 11.27 -16.05
N PHE A 58 13.86 10.42 -16.20
CA PHE A 58 13.73 9.50 -17.32
C PHE A 58 13.52 10.21 -18.65
N ALA A 59 12.67 11.24 -18.66
CA ALA A 59 12.46 12.06 -19.84
C ALA A 59 13.78 12.70 -20.32
N ARG A 60 14.61 13.17 -19.38
CA ARG A 60 15.93 13.73 -19.68
C ARG A 60 16.95 12.68 -20.16
N MET A 61 16.84 11.43 -19.72
CA MET A 61 17.67 10.34 -20.23
C MET A 61 17.27 9.92 -21.66
N ALA A 62 15.97 9.95 -21.96
CA ALA A 62 15.44 9.66 -23.30
C ALA A 62 15.70 10.81 -24.31
N HIS A 63 15.69 12.06 -23.85
CA HIS A 63 15.90 13.24 -24.69
C HIS A 63 17.41 13.61 -24.82
N PRO A 64 17.98 13.71 -26.04
CA PRO A 64 19.35 14.20 -26.21
C PRO A 64 19.40 15.73 -25.99
N LEU A 65 20.41 16.23 -25.28
CA LEU A 65 20.56 17.67 -24.98
C LEU A 65 20.80 18.57 -26.21
N ALA A 66 21.13 18.01 -27.38
CA ALA A 66 21.55 18.76 -28.57
C ALA A 66 21.16 18.11 -29.91
N GLY A 67 20.09 17.29 -29.96
CA GLY A 67 19.72 16.57 -31.20
C GLY A 67 18.22 16.33 -31.36
N ARG A 68 17.78 15.96 -32.57
CA ARG A 68 16.38 15.60 -32.86
C ARG A 68 15.99 14.32 -32.11
N LEU A 69 14.72 14.26 -31.68
CA LEU A 69 14.16 13.09 -31.02
C LEU A 69 14.08 11.90 -31.97
N THR A 70 14.66 10.77 -31.57
CA THR A 70 14.49 9.49 -32.29
C THR A 70 13.09 8.94 -32.04
N ARG A 71 12.50 8.21 -33.00
CA ARG A 71 11.18 7.54 -32.84
C ARG A 71 11.09 6.71 -31.55
N LEU A 72 12.17 5.98 -31.21
CA LEU A 72 12.26 5.18 -29.98
C LEU A 72 12.21 6.05 -28.70
N GLY A 73 12.76 7.26 -28.76
CA GLY A 73 12.71 8.24 -27.67
C GLY A 73 11.32 8.86 -27.48
N ILE A 74 10.58 9.06 -28.58
CA ILE A 74 9.17 9.50 -28.54
C ILE A 74 8.32 8.43 -27.84
N VAL A 75 8.49 7.16 -28.23
CA VAL A 75 7.77 6.04 -27.61
C VAL A 75 8.15 5.90 -26.13
N ALA A 76 9.44 6.00 -25.79
CA ALA A 76 9.89 5.95 -24.40
C ALA A 76 9.28 7.07 -23.55
N LEU A 77 9.21 8.31 -24.07
CA LEU A 77 8.56 9.44 -23.39
C LEU A 77 7.06 9.23 -23.22
N GLY A 78 6.38 8.62 -24.19
CA GLY A 78 4.98 8.21 -24.07
C GLY A 78 4.77 7.24 -22.91
N PHE A 79 5.65 6.24 -22.76
CA PHE A 79 5.60 5.31 -21.62
C PHE A 79 5.95 5.97 -20.29
N VAL A 80 6.88 6.93 -20.26
CA VAL A 80 7.14 7.75 -19.06
C VAL A 80 5.88 8.52 -18.66
N ALA A 81 5.22 9.21 -19.59
CA ALA A 81 3.99 9.94 -19.31
C ALA A 81 2.87 9.01 -18.80
N ALA A 82 2.66 7.88 -19.47
CA ALA A 82 1.68 6.88 -19.04
C ALA A 82 1.99 6.32 -17.65
N SER A 83 3.27 6.07 -17.34
CA SER A 83 3.68 5.59 -16.02
C SER A 83 3.38 6.61 -14.91
N GLN A 84 3.48 7.91 -15.20
CA GLN A 84 3.13 8.96 -14.25
C GLN A 84 1.63 9.01 -14.00
N VAL A 85 0.81 8.90 -15.05
CA VAL A 85 -0.65 8.86 -14.93
C VAL A 85 -1.08 7.67 -14.07
N PHE A 86 -0.57 6.47 -14.35
CA PHE A 86 -0.92 5.28 -13.57
C PHE A 86 -0.38 5.34 -12.14
N PHE A 87 0.79 5.93 -11.93
CA PHE A 87 1.32 6.15 -10.59
C PHE A 87 0.41 7.09 -9.78
N GLN A 88 -0.04 8.20 -10.36
CA GLN A 88 -0.96 9.10 -9.64
C GLN A 88 -2.33 8.48 -9.42
N MET A 89 -2.83 7.67 -10.34
CA MET A 89 -4.04 6.88 -10.11
C MET A 89 -3.87 5.93 -8.92
N LEU A 90 -2.72 5.26 -8.77
CA LEU A 90 -2.45 4.41 -7.59
C LEU A 90 -2.35 5.21 -6.27
N VAL A 91 -1.76 6.40 -6.32
CA VAL A 91 -1.56 7.28 -5.15
C VAL A 91 -2.85 7.94 -4.67
N TRP A 92 -3.78 8.27 -5.57
CA TRP A 92 -5.00 9.02 -5.21
C TRP A 92 -6.29 8.22 -5.29
N SER A 93 -6.34 7.13 -6.06
CA SER A 93 -7.56 6.33 -6.23
C SER A 93 -7.50 5.06 -5.40
N GLU A 94 -8.38 4.97 -4.40
CA GLU A 94 -8.56 3.78 -3.57
C GLU A 94 -9.07 2.59 -4.40
N THR A 95 -9.94 2.83 -5.39
CA THR A 95 -10.46 1.78 -6.26
C THR A 95 -9.37 1.12 -7.10
N TRP A 96 -8.39 1.89 -7.57
CA TRP A 96 -7.22 1.36 -8.31
C TRP A 96 -6.18 0.67 -7.40
N ARG A 97 -6.17 1.01 -6.11
CA ARG A 97 -5.26 0.43 -5.11
C ARG A 97 -5.80 -0.85 -4.49
N VAL A 98 -7.11 -0.93 -4.26
CA VAL A 98 -7.77 -1.96 -3.44
C VAL A 98 -8.48 -3.03 -4.29
N GLN A 99 -8.70 -2.79 -5.59
CA GLN A 99 -9.32 -3.80 -6.46
C GLN A 99 -8.53 -5.11 -6.50
N SER A 100 -9.24 -6.23 -6.34
CA SER A 100 -8.73 -7.61 -6.42
C SER A 100 -8.08 -7.95 -7.76
N SER A 101 -8.37 -7.19 -8.81
CA SER A 101 -7.85 -7.38 -10.16
C SER A 101 -6.39 -6.93 -10.31
N VAL A 102 -5.87 -6.11 -9.39
CA VAL A 102 -4.48 -5.58 -9.40
C VAL A 102 -4.16 -4.80 -10.70
N ILE A 103 -5.17 -4.41 -11.49
CA ILE A 103 -5.00 -3.84 -12.85
C ILE A 103 -4.18 -2.54 -12.81
N GLY A 104 -4.43 -1.66 -11.83
CA GLY A 104 -3.68 -0.42 -11.69
C GLY A 104 -2.18 -0.63 -11.52
N TRP A 105 -1.81 -1.60 -10.67
CA TRP A 105 -0.41 -1.96 -10.45
C TRP A 105 0.22 -2.59 -11.71
N ARG A 106 -0.52 -3.46 -12.42
CA ARG A 106 -0.04 -4.11 -13.66
C ARG A 106 0.27 -3.10 -14.77
N LEU A 107 -0.64 -2.14 -14.99
CA LEU A 107 -0.47 -1.07 -15.97
C LEU A 107 0.69 -0.15 -15.61
N TRP A 108 0.80 0.24 -14.34
CA TRP A 108 1.93 1.02 -13.85
C TRP A 108 3.26 0.27 -14.01
N TRP A 109 3.35 -0.98 -13.57
CA TRP A 109 4.57 -1.78 -13.66
C TRP A 109 5.02 -1.98 -15.11
N GLY A 110 4.08 -2.38 -15.98
CA GLY A 110 4.37 -2.58 -17.41
C GLY A 110 4.89 -1.31 -18.07
N THR A 111 4.28 -0.15 -17.78
CA THR A 111 4.72 1.13 -18.35
C THR A 111 6.06 1.60 -17.81
N VAL A 112 6.36 1.42 -16.51
CA VAL A 112 7.66 1.75 -15.92
C VAL A 112 8.77 0.89 -16.52
N VAL A 113 8.62 -0.43 -16.53
CA VAL A 113 9.64 -1.35 -17.06
C VAL A 113 9.89 -1.08 -18.55
N THR A 114 8.83 -0.79 -19.31
CA THR A 114 8.95 -0.46 -20.73
C THR A 114 9.66 0.88 -20.95
N ALA A 115 9.32 1.91 -20.16
CA ALA A 115 9.99 3.21 -20.21
C ALA A 115 11.50 3.09 -19.93
N VAL A 116 11.86 2.36 -18.87
CA VAL A 116 13.26 2.13 -18.48
C VAL A 116 14.00 1.31 -19.52
N GLY A 117 13.40 0.21 -20.00
CA GLY A 117 13.99 -0.67 -21.00
C GLY A 117 14.26 0.05 -22.32
N LEU A 118 13.28 0.81 -22.82
CA LEU A 118 13.43 1.60 -24.04
C LEU A 118 14.45 2.74 -23.88
N GLY A 119 14.43 3.44 -22.74
CA GLY A 119 15.42 4.47 -22.42
C GLY A 119 16.84 3.92 -22.39
N TRP A 120 17.05 2.74 -21.79
CA TRP A 120 18.34 2.07 -21.74
C TRP A 120 18.80 1.59 -23.13
N LEU A 121 17.91 0.99 -23.91
CA LEU A 121 18.18 0.59 -25.29
C LEU A 121 18.59 1.80 -26.16
N GLN A 122 17.95 2.95 -25.95
CA GLN A 122 18.31 4.19 -26.65
C GLN A 122 19.72 4.68 -26.29
N VAL A 123 20.12 4.57 -25.02
CA VAL A 123 21.48 4.89 -24.57
C VAL A 123 22.50 3.94 -25.21
N LEU A 124 22.22 2.64 -25.22
CA LEU A 124 23.09 1.63 -25.84
C LEU A 124 23.22 1.84 -27.35
N TRP A 125 22.11 2.12 -28.04
CA TRP A 125 22.12 2.37 -29.47
C TRP A 125 22.97 3.60 -29.82
N ARG A 126 22.85 4.68 -29.04
CA ARG A 126 23.71 5.89 -29.17
C ARG A 126 25.17 5.64 -28.81
N ALA A 127 25.44 4.70 -27.92
CA ALA A 127 26.79 4.25 -27.60
C ALA A 127 27.41 3.38 -28.71
N GLY A 128 26.68 3.14 -29.81
CA GLY A 128 27.15 2.38 -30.96
C GLY A 128 26.80 0.90 -30.90
N ALA A 129 25.88 0.47 -30.03
CA ALA A 129 25.31 -0.86 -30.08
C ALA A 129 24.50 -1.01 -31.37
N ARG A 130 25.10 -1.59 -32.41
CA ARG A 130 24.40 -1.94 -33.65
C ARG A 130 24.02 -3.41 -33.63
N TRP A 131 22.87 -3.72 -34.23
CA TRP A 131 22.40 -5.08 -34.44
C TRP A 131 23.26 -5.87 -35.44
N GLU A 132 24.20 -5.24 -36.11
CA GLU A 132 25.11 -5.90 -37.07
C GLU A 132 26.35 -6.50 -36.39
N TRP A 133 26.70 -6.07 -35.17
CA TRP A 133 27.88 -6.57 -34.45
C TRP A 133 27.48 -7.63 -33.40
N ASN A 134 28.21 -8.75 -33.36
CA ASN A 134 27.92 -9.86 -32.44
C ASN A 134 27.83 -9.44 -30.97
N SER A 135 28.67 -8.52 -30.50
CA SER A 135 28.61 -8.00 -29.12
C SER A 135 27.47 -7.00 -28.88
N GLY A 136 27.00 -6.32 -29.93
CA GLY A 136 25.86 -5.40 -29.87
C GLY A 136 24.55 -6.15 -29.79
N ARG A 137 24.35 -7.16 -30.65
CA ARG A 137 23.16 -8.04 -30.65
C ARG A 137 22.94 -8.74 -29.32
N THR A 138 23.99 -9.32 -28.74
CA THR A 138 23.89 -10.04 -27.46
C THR A 138 23.47 -9.11 -26.34
N THR A 139 24.09 -7.93 -26.22
CA THR A 139 23.75 -6.94 -25.18
C THR A 139 22.32 -6.40 -25.33
N LEU A 140 21.89 -6.08 -26.56
CA LEU A 140 20.53 -5.63 -26.83
C LEU A 140 19.52 -6.75 -26.57
N GLY A 141 19.84 -7.99 -26.94
CA GLY A 141 19.03 -9.18 -26.69
C GLY A 141 18.85 -9.48 -25.20
N PHE A 142 19.93 -9.43 -24.41
CA PHE A 142 19.87 -9.59 -22.95
C PHE A 142 19.04 -8.48 -22.28
N THR A 143 19.20 -7.24 -22.73
CA THR A 143 18.43 -6.09 -22.21
C THR A 143 16.94 -6.20 -22.55
N ALA A 144 16.61 -6.54 -23.80
CA ALA A 144 15.23 -6.72 -24.25
C ALA A 144 14.57 -7.94 -23.57
N GLY A 145 15.32 -9.04 -23.44
CA GLY A 145 14.87 -10.24 -22.73
C GLY A 145 14.60 -9.98 -21.25
N LEU A 146 15.47 -9.22 -20.58
CA LEU A 146 15.27 -8.79 -19.20
C LEU A 146 14.01 -7.91 -19.07
N GLY A 147 13.83 -6.95 -19.99
CA GLY A 147 12.64 -6.10 -20.04
C GLY A 147 11.36 -6.91 -20.22
N ALA A 148 11.34 -7.85 -21.17
CA ALA A 148 10.21 -8.73 -21.41
C ALA A 148 9.89 -9.63 -20.21
N LEU A 149 10.92 -10.19 -19.58
CA LEU A 149 10.79 -11.02 -18.37
C LEU A 149 10.17 -10.22 -17.21
N LEU A 150 10.62 -8.99 -17.01
CA LEU A 150 10.10 -8.10 -15.97
C LEU A 150 8.68 -7.63 -16.28
N VAL A 151 8.35 -7.29 -17.53
CA VAL A 151 6.96 -6.99 -17.94
C VAL A 151 6.05 -8.21 -17.73
N GLY A 152 6.55 -9.42 -18.02
CA GLY A 152 5.83 -10.68 -17.81
C GLY A 152 5.34 -10.89 -16.37
N LEU A 153 6.03 -10.30 -15.37
CA LEU A 153 5.57 -10.34 -13.98
C LEU A 153 4.19 -9.69 -13.78
N ALA A 154 3.84 -8.68 -14.59
CA ALA A 154 2.52 -8.04 -14.52
C ALA A 154 1.38 -8.97 -14.95
N PHE A 155 1.64 -9.99 -15.77
CA PHE A 155 0.60 -10.88 -16.28
C PHE A 155 0.38 -12.14 -15.43
N ARG A 156 1.12 -12.31 -14.33
CA ARG A 156 0.91 -13.44 -13.42
C ARG A 156 -0.42 -13.30 -12.68
N VAL A 157 -1.13 -14.42 -12.54
CA VAL A 157 -2.38 -14.54 -11.76
C VAL A 157 -2.18 -14.02 -10.32
N SER A 158 -1.02 -14.29 -9.72
CA SER A 158 -0.63 -13.77 -8.41
C SER A 158 0.74 -13.09 -8.48
N PRO A 159 0.80 -11.75 -8.64
CA PRO A 159 2.06 -11.00 -8.81
C PRO A 159 3.07 -11.20 -7.66
N PHE A 160 2.56 -11.46 -6.46
CA PHE A 160 3.33 -11.56 -5.22
C PHE A 160 3.60 -13.00 -4.75
N SER A 161 3.15 -14.00 -5.51
CA SER A 161 3.48 -15.40 -5.23
C SER A 161 4.99 -15.62 -5.39
N THR A 162 5.55 -16.50 -4.56
CA THR A 162 6.95 -16.90 -4.63
C THR A 162 7.29 -17.29 -6.07
N LEU A 163 8.42 -16.77 -6.55
CA LEU A 163 8.88 -17.02 -7.90
C LEU A 163 9.55 -18.41 -7.94
N PRO A 164 9.31 -19.20 -8.99
CA PRO A 164 10.06 -20.44 -9.19
C PRO A 164 11.56 -20.17 -9.23
N ALA A 165 12.37 -21.10 -8.69
CA ALA A 165 13.82 -20.95 -8.63
C ALA A 165 14.46 -20.68 -10.00
N TRP A 166 13.94 -21.29 -11.08
CA TRP A 166 14.43 -21.07 -12.45
C TRP A 166 14.31 -19.61 -12.90
N TRP A 167 13.29 -18.88 -12.42
CA TRP A 167 13.07 -17.49 -12.78
C TRP A 167 14.23 -16.62 -12.29
N HIS A 168 14.70 -16.86 -11.06
CA HIS A 168 15.83 -16.14 -10.49
C HIS A 168 17.12 -16.38 -11.28
N TRP A 169 17.37 -17.63 -11.68
CA TRP A 169 18.53 -17.96 -12.53
C TRP A 169 18.48 -17.26 -13.89
N VAL A 170 17.33 -17.27 -14.55
CA VAL A 170 17.13 -16.60 -15.84
C VAL A 170 17.26 -15.07 -15.69
N ALA A 171 16.61 -14.47 -14.69
CA ALA A 171 16.69 -13.03 -14.43
C ALA A 171 18.13 -12.59 -14.15
N THR A 172 18.86 -13.34 -13.32
CA THR A 172 20.26 -13.05 -12.98
C THR A 172 21.16 -13.19 -14.21
N ALA A 173 20.99 -14.24 -15.03
CA ALA A 173 21.76 -14.41 -16.26
C ALA A 173 21.52 -13.27 -17.26
N LEU A 174 20.26 -12.89 -17.46
CA LEU A 174 19.88 -11.76 -18.33
C LEU A 174 20.43 -10.43 -17.81
N ALA A 175 20.36 -10.20 -16.49
CA ALA A 175 20.89 -8.99 -15.85
C ALA A 175 22.42 -8.89 -15.95
N LEU A 176 23.14 -10.00 -15.73
CA LEU A 176 24.59 -10.05 -15.89
C LEU A 176 25.00 -9.80 -17.34
N GLY A 177 24.30 -10.42 -18.30
CA GLY A 177 24.53 -10.20 -19.74
C GLY A 177 24.27 -8.76 -20.17
N ALA A 178 23.16 -8.17 -19.73
CA ALA A 178 22.83 -6.77 -20.00
C ALA A 178 23.85 -5.80 -19.38
N THR A 179 24.25 -6.05 -18.13
CA THR A 179 25.20 -5.18 -17.40
C THR A 179 26.60 -5.27 -17.98
N GLY A 180 27.12 -6.49 -18.18
CA GLY A 180 28.44 -6.72 -18.74
C GLY A 180 28.58 -6.17 -20.16
N GLY A 181 27.59 -6.43 -21.02
CA GLY A 181 27.56 -5.89 -22.37
C GLY A 181 27.45 -4.35 -22.40
N SER A 182 26.62 -3.77 -21.54
CA SER A 182 26.48 -2.32 -21.42
C SER A 182 27.79 -1.65 -21.01
N LEU A 183 28.51 -2.22 -20.04
CA LEU A 183 29.81 -1.71 -19.58
C LEU A 183 30.85 -1.71 -20.70
N VAL A 184 30.90 -2.77 -21.51
CA VAL A 184 31.84 -2.88 -22.64
C VAL A 184 31.52 -1.85 -23.73
N ILE A 185 30.25 -1.72 -24.12
CA ILE A 185 29.82 -0.81 -25.20
C ILE A 185 30.00 0.65 -24.78
N ILE A 186 29.51 1.01 -23.59
CA ILE A 186 29.64 2.37 -23.04
C ILE A 186 31.11 2.70 -22.79
N GLY A 187 31.91 1.74 -22.31
CA GLY A 187 33.35 1.89 -22.11
C GLY A 187 34.11 2.16 -23.40
N ARG A 188 33.79 1.44 -24.50
CA ARG A 188 34.38 1.68 -25.84
C ARG A 188 33.98 3.04 -26.40
N TRP A 189 32.71 3.41 -26.26
CA TRP A 189 32.20 4.72 -26.70
C TRP A 189 32.85 5.88 -25.95
N LEU A 190 33.02 5.75 -24.63
CA LEU A 190 33.71 6.74 -23.80
C LEU A 190 35.19 6.90 -24.19
N LYS A 191 35.88 5.82 -24.58
CA LYS A 191 37.26 5.88 -25.07
C LYS A 191 37.40 6.60 -26.41
N LYS A 192 36.35 6.60 -27.25
CA LYS A 192 36.34 7.22 -28.59
C LYS A 192 35.78 8.65 -28.62
N ARG A 193 35.29 9.20 -27.51
CA ARG A 193 34.79 10.60 -27.47
C ARG A 193 35.94 11.62 -27.48
N PRO A 194 35.81 12.75 -28.19
CA PRO A 194 36.78 13.84 -28.11
C PRO A 194 36.87 14.35 -26.66
N LYS A 195 38.10 14.40 -26.14
CA LYS A 195 38.42 14.78 -24.75
C LYS A 195 38.21 16.29 -24.55
N ASN A 196 36.97 16.74 -24.37
CA ASN A 196 36.71 18.12 -23.96
C ASN A 196 35.73 18.28 -22.79
N THR A 197 35.49 17.22 -22.03
CA THR A 197 34.80 17.32 -20.73
C THR A 197 35.54 16.48 -19.70
N ARG A 198 35.91 17.11 -18.57
CA ARG A 198 36.73 16.51 -17.51
C ARG A 198 36.18 15.13 -17.10
N PRO A 199 37.03 14.09 -17.00
CA PRO A 199 36.58 12.76 -16.66
C PRO A 199 36.11 12.72 -15.19
N LEU A 200 34.86 12.30 -14.97
CA LEU A 200 34.41 11.85 -13.64
C LEU A 200 35.38 10.75 -13.14
N PRO A 201 35.63 10.67 -11.82
CA PRO A 201 36.51 9.65 -11.23
C PRO A 201 36.10 8.24 -11.68
N ARG A 202 37.09 7.40 -12.01
CA ARG A 202 36.87 6.07 -12.62
C ARG A 202 35.94 5.17 -11.81
N TRP A 203 35.92 5.34 -10.49
CA TRP A 203 35.09 4.56 -9.56
C TRP A 203 33.65 5.07 -9.42
N MET A 204 33.39 6.35 -9.70
CA MET A 204 32.09 6.99 -9.45
C MET A 204 31.05 6.67 -10.55
N ARG A 205 31.53 6.39 -11.76
CA ARG A 205 30.71 6.04 -12.93
C ARG A 205 30.02 4.68 -12.81
N PRO A 206 30.72 3.57 -12.51
CA PRO A 206 30.05 2.29 -12.28
C PRO A 206 29.11 2.41 -11.09
N VAL A 207 29.53 3.07 -10.00
CA VAL A 207 28.71 3.29 -8.79
C VAL A 207 27.40 4.01 -9.10
N LEU A 208 27.39 5.08 -9.89
CA LEU A 208 26.14 5.78 -10.25
C LEU A 208 25.21 4.92 -11.12
N ILE A 209 25.76 4.09 -12.00
CA ILE A 209 24.97 3.20 -12.87
C ILE A 209 24.42 2.03 -12.04
N THR A 210 25.24 1.36 -11.25
CA THR A 210 24.78 0.27 -10.37
C THR A 210 23.87 0.77 -9.28
N ALA A 211 24.13 1.92 -8.67
CA ALA A 211 23.25 2.53 -7.68
C ALA A 211 21.93 3.00 -8.31
N GLY A 212 21.95 3.56 -9.53
CA GLY A 212 20.73 3.91 -10.27
C GLY A 212 19.90 2.68 -10.63
N MET A 213 20.55 1.61 -11.11
CA MET A 213 19.88 0.36 -11.47
C MET A 213 19.34 -0.37 -10.23
N ALA A 214 20.11 -0.39 -9.14
CA ALA A 214 19.69 -0.97 -7.86
C ALA A 214 18.59 -0.13 -7.19
N ALA A 215 18.69 1.19 -7.19
CA ALA A 215 17.63 2.07 -6.69
C ALA A 215 16.33 1.91 -7.51
N LEU A 216 16.42 1.64 -8.81
CA LEU A 216 15.25 1.35 -9.64
C LEU A 216 14.69 -0.05 -9.40
N CYS A 217 15.53 -1.09 -9.36
CA CYS A 217 15.04 -2.46 -9.13
C CYS A 217 14.50 -2.63 -7.70
N THR A 218 15.27 -2.20 -6.70
CA THR A 218 14.90 -2.29 -5.29
C THR A 218 13.81 -1.28 -4.94
N GLY A 219 13.88 -0.05 -5.46
CA GLY A 219 12.83 0.95 -5.27
C GLY A 219 11.50 0.51 -5.87
N SER A 220 11.47 0.07 -7.13
CA SER A 220 10.22 -0.36 -7.77
C SER A 220 9.64 -1.64 -7.16
N PHE A 221 10.49 -2.60 -6.73
CA PHE A 221 10.03 -3.82 -6.06
C PHE A 221 9.57 -3.58 -4.62
N TYR A 222 10.28 -2.72 -3.87
CA TYR A 222 10.01 -2.43 -2.45
C TYR A 222 8.87 -1.42 -2.28
N PHE A 223 8.78 -0.39 -3.13
CA PHE A 223 7.63 0.53 -3.13
C PHE A 223 6.33 -0.15 -3.55
N GLY A 224 6.37 -1.10 -4.49
CA GLY A 224 5.22 -1.94 -4.83
C GLY A 224 4.69 -2.76 -3.65
N ARG A 225 5.54 -3.06 -2.66
CA ARG A 225 5.19 -3.81 -1.45
C ARG A 225 4.79 -2.92 -0.27
N LEU A 226 5.38 -1.73 -0.14
CA LEU A 226 5.08 -0.75 0.92
C LEU A 226 3.82 0.08 0.65
N THR A 227 3.45 0.29 -0.62
CA THR A 227 2.27 1.09 -1.00
C THR A 227 0.98 0.28 -1.05
N MET A 228 1.08 -1.04 -1.02
CA MET A 228 -0.07 -1.89 -0.72
C MET A 228 -0.22 -1.97 0.79
N PRO A 229 -1.38 -1.62 1.36
CA PRO A 229 -1.63 -1.91 2.77
C PRO A 229 -1.43 -3.42 2.96
N PRO A 230 -0.87 -3.86 4.10
CA PRO A 230 -0.88 -5.28 4.43
C PRO A 230 -2.33 -5.79 4.28
N PRO A 231 -2.53 -6.99 3.70
CA PRO A 231 -3.88 -7.55 3.59
C PRO A 231 -4.54 -7.41 4.96
N SER A 232 -5.77 -6.89 4.95
CA SER A 232 -6.46 -6.63 6.20
C SER A 232 -6.41 -7.93 7.03
N PRO A 233 -6.26 -7.88 8.36
CA PRO A 233 -6.42 -9.07 9.19
C PRO A 233 -7.72 -9.84 8.88
N PHE A 234 -8.71 -9.14 8.31
CA PHE A 234 -9.99 -9.67 7.83
C PHE A 234 -9.94 -10.37 6.46
N ASP A 235 -8.96 -10.07 5.60
CA ASP A 235 -8.79 -10.72 4.29
C ASP A 235 -8.13 -12.12 4.43
N ASN A 236 -7.27 -12.28 5.45
CA ASN A 236 -6.55 -13.53 5.74
C ASN A 236 -7.33 -14.52 6.61
N ALA A 237 -8.46 -14.11 7.22
CA ALA A 237 -9.28 -15.03 7.99
C ALA A 237 -9.72 -16.18 7.09
N HIS A 238 -9.39 -17.43 7.44
CA HIS A 238 -10.05 -18.60 6.84
C HIS A 238 -11.55 -18.39 7.04
N SER A 239 -12.24 -18.07 5.94
CA SER A 239 -13.67 -17.84 5.98
C SER A 239 -14.31 -19.20 5.86
N MET A 240 -14.81 -19.72 6.98
CA MET A 240 -15.65 -20.92 6.96
C MET A 240 -16.81 -20.77 5.96
N LEU A 241 -17.24 -19.52 5.67
CA LEU A 241 -18.29 -19.22 4.70
C LEU A 241 -17.93 -19.55 3.25
N ALA A 242 -16.65 -19.67 2.90
CA ALA A 242 -16.23 -19.97 1.53
C ALA A 242 -16.55 -21.41 1.12
N ASP A 243 -16.57 -22.31 2.11
CA ASP A 243 -16.72 -23.75 1.91
C ASP A 243 -18.17 -24.23 2.12
N ILE A 244 -19.06 -23.36 2.63
CA ILE A 244 -20.47 -23.68 2.87
C ILE A 244 -21.27 -23.60 1.55
N PRO A 245 -22.08 -24.62 1.22
CA PRO A 245 -23.00 -24.57 0.08
C PRO A 245 -23.99 -23.40 0.18
N ALA A 246 -24.32 -22.77 -0.96
CA ALA A 246 -25.17 -21.58 -1.00
C ALA A 246 -26.53 -21.76 -0.28
N ALA A 247 -27.18 -22.91 -0.46
CA ALA A 247 -28.47 -23.22 0.19
C ALA A 247 -28.36 -23.33 1.72
N GLU A 248 -27.27 -23.90 2.22
CA GLU A 248 -27.02 -24.01 3.66
C GLU A 248 -26.66 -22.64 4.26
N LEU A 249 -25.86 -21.84 3.53
CA LEU A 249 -25.52 -20.48 3.91
C LEU A 249 -26.77 -19.60 4.00
N GLU A 250 -27.71 -19.74 3.07
CA GLU A 250 -28.97 -19.00 3.11
C GLU A 250 -29.83 -19.37 4.33
N GLN A 251 -29.95 -20.67 4.65
CA GLN A 251 -30.65 -21.11 5.85
C GLN A 251 -29.97 -20.60 7.13
N GLN A 252 -28.65 -20.60 7.17
CA GLN A 252 -27.89 -20.03 8.28
C GLN A 252 -28.13 -18.52 8.40
N LEU A 253 -28.06 -17.76 7.31
CA LEU A 253 -28.32 -16.32 7.29
C LEU A 253 -29.74 -15.98 7.77
N ASN A 254 -30.74 -16.77 7.41
CA ASN A 254 -32.11 -16.57 7.87
C ASN A 254 -32.23 -16.73 9.39
N ARG A 255 -31.57 -17.75 9.96
CA ARG A 255 -31.53 -17.97 11.42
C ARG A 255 -30.73 -16.87 12.13
N ASP A 256 -29.56 -16.53 11.60
CA ASP A 256 -28.64 -15.58 12.23
C ASP A 256 -29.13 -14.13 12.12
N SER A 257 -29.83 -13.75 11.05
CA SER A 257 -30.46 -12.42 10.95
C SER A 257 -31.60 -12.26 11.95
N LEU A 258 -32.44 -13.29 12.13
CA LEU A 258 -33.46 -13.29 13.19
C LEU A 258 -32.82 -13.23 14.58
N ARG A 259 -31.73 -13.98 14.79
CA ARG A 259 -30.96 -13.97 16.03
C ARG A 259 -30.37 -12.58 16.30
N LEU A 260 -29.77 -11.95 15.29
CA LEU A 260 -29.22 -10.59 15.39
C LEU A 260 -30.31 -9.59 15.78
N LYS A 261 -31.49 -9.68 15.16
CA LYS A 261 -32.64 -8.82 15.52
C LYS A 261 -33.01 -8.98 17.00
N LYS A 262 -33.16 -10.21 17.48
CA LYS A 262 -33.46 -10.50 18.90
C LYS A 262 -32.36 -10.01 19.85
N LEU A 263 -31.09 -10.15 19.46
CA LEU A 263 -29.96 -9.66 20.26
C LEU A 263 -29.95 -8.13 20.33
N ALA A 264 -30.25 -7.44 19.22
CA ALA A 264 -30.36 -5.99 19.18
C ALA A 264 -31.50 -5.49 20.06
N GLU A 265 -32.70 -6.06 19.93
CA GLU A 265 -33.86 -5.75 20.79
C GLU A 265 -33.55 -6.03 22.27
N GLY A 266 -32.90 -7.17 22.55
CA GLY A 266 -32.47 -7.53 23.89
C GLY A 266 -31.47 -6.54 24.49
N MET A 267 -30.55 -6.02 23.68
CA MET A 267 -29.57 -5.01 24.10
C MET A 267 -30.23 -3.65 24.35
N ASP A 268 -31.19 -3.23 23.51
CA ASP A 268 -31.96 -2.01 23.69
C ASP A 268 -32.80 -2.04 24.97
N HIS A 269 -33.49 -3.16 25.21
CA HIS A 269 -34.26 -3.36 26.43
C HIS A 269 -33.36 -3.42 27.68
N LEU A 270 -32.17 -4.02 27.58
CA LEU A 270 -31.21 -4.03 28.68
C LEU A 270 -30.71 -2.62 29.01
N ARG A 271 -30.45 -1.81 27.98
CA ARG A 271 -30.07 -0.40 28.14
C ARG A 271 -31.18 0.41 28.82
N GLN A 272 -32.43 0.20 28.42
CA GLN A 272 -33.58 0.85 29.06
C GLN A 272 -33.67 0.47 30.55
N LYS A 273 -33.64 -0.82 30.88
CA LYS A 273 -33.67 -1.29 32.28
C LYS A 273 -32.50 -0.77 33.11
N SER A 274 -31.31 -0.67 32.52
CA SER A 274 -30.15 -0.09 33.18
C SER A 274 -30.34 1.40 33.47
N ALA A 275 -30.92 2.16 32.53
CA ALA A 275 -31.22 3.58 32.74
C ALA A 275 -32.29 3.78 33.82
N GLU A 276 -33.37 3.00 33.80
CA GLU A 276 -34.43 3.02 34.81
C GLU A 276 -33.92 2.64 36.20
N LEU A 277 -33.05 1.62 36.29
CA LEU A 277 -32.40 1.26 37.56
C LEU A 277 -31.51 2.39 38.06
N HIS A 278 -30.65 2.94 37.19
CA HIS A 278 -29.76 4.04 37.58
C HIS A 278 -30.53 5.27 38.09
N GLN A 279 -31.62 5.64 37.41
CA GLN A 279 -32.46 6.76 37.82
C GLN A 279 -33.09 6.52 39.20
N ARG A 280 -33.64 5.31 39.43
CA ARG A 280 -34.22 4.95 40.74
C ARG A 280 -33.20 5.02 41.87
N ILE A 281 -32.00 4.50 41.65
CA ILE A 281 -30.91 4.55 42.64
C ILE A 281 -30.51 6.01 42.91
N ALA A 282 -30.33 6.82 41.87
CA ALA A 282 -29.95 8.23 42.01
C ALA A 282 -31.01 9.06 42.75
N ASP A 283 -32.29 8.84 42.46
CA ASP A 283 -33.39 9.52 43.13
C ASP A 283 -33.47 9.13 44.62
N ARG A 284 -33.29 7.85 44.95
CA ARG A 284 -33.21 7.37 46.35
C ARG A 284 -32.03 8.01 47.08
N MET A 285 -30.82 7.92 46.52
CA MET A 285 -29.60 8.49 47.12
C MET A 285 -29.79 9.98 47.45
N LYS A 286 -30.42 10.73 46.55
CA LYS A 286 -30.75 12.14 46.77
C LYS A 286 -31.79 12.37 47.88
N GLN A 287 -32.79 11.50 48.00
CA GLN A 287 -33.83 11.59 49.03
C GLN A 287 -33.30 11.26 50.43
N GLU A 288 -32.46 10.23 50.53
CA GLU A 288 -31.92 9.73 51.79
C GLU A 288 -30.62 10.42 52.21
N GLY A 289 -29.98 11.17 51.30
CA GLY A 289 -28.70 11.83 51.55
C GLY A 289 -27.53 10.84 51.68
N THR A 290 -27.63 9.67 51.06
CA THR A 290 -26.60 8.61 51.09
C THR A 290 -25.99 8.43 49.71
N GLU A 291 -24.75 7.96 49.66
CA GLU A 291 -24.06 7.59 48.41
C GLU A 291 -23.90 6.07 48.29
N ASP A 292 -24.46 5.31 49.24
CA ASP A 292 -24.27 3.87 49.33
C ASP A 292 -25.33 3.10 48.52
N TYR A 293 -24.85 2.07 47.80
CA TYR A 293 -25.71 1.13 47.10
C TYR A 293 -26.25 0.08 48.06
N GLU A 294 -27.53 -0.25 47.93
CA GLU A 294 -28.12 -1.35 48.68
C GLU A 294 -27.66 -2.73 48.15
N PRO A 295 -27.68 -3.79 48.97
CA PRO A 295 -27.35 -5.14 48.53
C PRO A 295 -28.24 -5.64 47.38
N GLU A 296 -29.51 -5.24 47.36
CA GLU A 296 -30.45 -5.61 46.30
C GLU A 296 -30.19 -4.85 45.00
N GLU A 297 -29.90 -3.56 45.07
CA GLU A 297 -29.47 -2.75 43.92
C GLU A 297 -28.19 -3.32 43.29
N SER A 298 -27.23 -3.70 44.12
CA SER A 298 -25.98 -4.35 43.70
C SER A 298 -26.25 -5.68 42.97
N ARG A 299 -27.19 -6.50 43.46
CA ARG A 299 -27.63 -7.73 42.78
C ARG A 299 -28.28 -7.44 41.43
N GLN A 300 -29.13 -6.41 41.35
CA GLN A 300 -29.77 -6.02 40.10
C GLN A 300 -28.78 -5.50 39.06
N ILE A 301 -27.80 -4.68 39.46
CA ILE A 301 -26.71 -4.21 38.60
C ILE A 301 -25.92 -5.40 38.06
N ARG A 302 -25.53 -6.34 38.93
CA ARG A 302 -24.79 -7.55 38.54
C ARG A 302 -25.57 -8.39 37.54
N HIS A 303 -26.87 -8.58 37.76
CA HIS A 303 -27.74 -9.33 36.84
C HIS A 303 -27.83 -8.68 35.46
N LEU A 304 -27.99 -7.35 35.39
CA LEU A 304 -27.98 -6.61 34.13
C LEU A 304 -26.63 -6.74 33.41
N PHE A 305 -25.52 -6.66 34.15
CA PHE A 305 -24.18 -6.79 33.59
C PHE A 305 -23.92 -8.20 33.03
N ILE A 306 -24.31 -9.26 33.74
CA ILE A 306 -24.17 -10.64 33.24
C ILE A 306 -24.94 -10.82 31.92
N ARG A 307 -26.17 -10.29 31.83
CA ARG A 307 -26.96 -10.32 30.60
C ARG A 307 -26.29 -9.57 29.46
N TYR A 308 -25.71 -8.40 29.74
CA TYR A 308 -24.95 -7.62 28.75
C TYR A 308 -23.78 -8.42 28.20
N ILE A 309 -22.97 -9.04 29.07
CA ILE A 309 -21.83 -9.86 28.66
C ILE A 309 -22.29 -11.04 27.80
N GLY A 310 -23.41 -11.68 28.15
CA GLY A 310 -24.05 -12.72 27.35
C GLY A 310 -24.38 -12.25 25.93
N TYR A 311 -25.15 -11.16 25.78
CA TYR A 311 -25.49 -10.63 24.47
C TYR A 311 -24.28 -10.15 23.67
N ARG A 312 -23.31 -9.49 24.33
CA ARG A 312 -22.08 -9.03 23.69
C ARG A 312 -21.26 -10.19 23.13
N LYS A 313 -21.13 -11.28 23.88
CA LYS A 313 -20.43 -12.49 23.42
C LYS A 313 -21.04 -13.03 22.13
N GLU A 314 -22.37 -13.13 22.09
CA GLU A 314 -23.09 -13.64 20.92
C GLU A 314 -22.98 -12.72 19.70
N LEU A 315 -23.05 -11.40 19.90
CA LEU A 315 -22.85 -10.42 18.83
C LEU A 315 -21.43 -10.48 18.27
N ILE A 316 -20.41 -10.60 19.13
CA ILE A 316 -19.01 -10.76 18.69
C ILE A 316 -18.82 -12.06 17.93
N GLN A 317 -19.47 -13.14 18.36
CA GLN A 317 -19.43 -14.42 17.66
C GLN A 317 -20.04 -14.30 16.26
N LEU A 318 -21.22 -13.69 16.13
CA LEU A 318 -21.83 -13.42 14.81
C LEU A 318 -20.92 -12.57 13.92
N ALA A 319 -20.38 -11.46 14.46
CA ALA A 319 -19.46 -10.60 13.72
C ALA A 319 -18.23 -11.39 13.23
N ARG A 320 -17.68 -12.26 14.07
CA ARG A 320 -16.52 -13.10 13.73
C ARG A 320 -16.84 -14.12 12.64
N VAL A 321 -17.99 -14.78 12.68
CA VAL A 321 -18.41 -15.74 11.65
C VAL A 321 -18.51 -15.05 10.29
N TYR A 322 -19.12 -13.87 10.26
CA TYR A 322 -19.39 -13.15 9.01
C TYR A 322 -18.26 -12.24 8.53
N ILE A 323 -17.13 -12.19 9.23
CA ILE A 323 -15.99 -11.34 8.89
C ILE A 323 -15.37 -11.70 7.52
N GLY A 324 -15.50 -12.96 7.11
CA GLY A 324 -14.97 -13.49 5.86
C GLY A 324 -15.95 -13.43 4.68
N PHE A 325 -16.99 -12.59 4.74
CA PHE A 325 -18.03 -12.48 3.71
C PHE A 325 -17.48 -12.29 2.29
N LYS A 326 -16.33 -11.59 2.13
CA LYS A 326 -15.70 -11.36 0.82
C LYS A 326 -15.37 -12.64 0.03
N LYS A 327 -15.28 -13.79 0.69
CA LYS A 327 -14.98 -15.09 0.07
C LYS A 327 -16.24 -15.82 -0.43
N VAL A 328 -17.44 -15.28 -0.17
CA VAL A 328 -18.70 -15.82 -0.69
C VAL A 328 -18.85 -15.45 -2.17
N LYS A 329 -19.08 -16.47 -3.01
CA LYS A 329 -19.14 -16.33 -4.48
C LYS A 329 -20.41 -15.62 -4.94
N ASP A 330 -21.56 -16.01 -4.37
CA ASP A 330 -22.85 -15.40 -4.66
C ASP A 330 -22.91 -13.97 -4.11
N GLU A 331 -23.23 -13.01 -4.95
CA GLU A 331 -23.25 -11.59 -4.60
C GLU A 331 -24.34 -11.24 -3.58
N THR A 332 -25.54 -11.80 -3.73
CA THR A 332 -26.65 -11.52 -2.83
C THR A 332 -26.37 -12.10 -1.44
N LEU A 333 -25.86 -13.33 -1.37
CA LEU A 333 -25.48 -13.94 -0.09
C LEU A 333 -24.29 -13.21 0.54
N ARG A 334 -23.31 -12.78 -0.26
CA ARG A 334 -22.17 -12.00 0.20
C ARG A 334 -22.60 -10.70 0.89
N ASP A 335 -23.53 -9.95 0.30
CA ASP A 335 -24.01 -8.69 0.86
C ASP A 335 -24.82 -8.92 2.14
N ARG A 336 -25.62 -9.98 2.19
CA ARG A 336 -26.35 -10.38 3.40
C ARG A 336 -25.40 -10.82 4.53
N CYS A 337 -24.33 -11.54 4.21
CA CYS A 337 -23.26 -11.86 5.15
C CYS A 337 -22.61 -10.59 5.69
N PHE A 338 -22.27 -9.63 4.81
CA PHE A 338 -21.71 -8.35 5.21
C PHE A 338 -22.64 -7.62 6.19
N LEU A 339 -23.91 -7.45 5.84
CA LEU A 339 -24.89 -6.75 6.67
C LEU A 339 -25.07 -7.42 8.04
N THR A 340 -25.11 -8.75 8.07
CA THR A 340 -25.25 -9.52 9.32
C THR A 340 -24.04 -9.34 10.22
N GLY A 341 -22.82 -9.48 9.67
CA GLY A 341 -21.59 -9.29 10.43
C GLY A 341 -21.38 -7.86 10.90
N TYR A 342 -21.59 -6.89 10.00
CA TYR A 342 -21.50 -5.47 10.31
C TYR A 342 -22.53 -5.05 11.36
N GLY A 343 -23.79 -5.46 11.20
CA GLY A 343 -24.86 -5.17 12.15
C GLY A 343 -24.55 -5.71 13.54
N ALA A 344 -24.06 -6.95 13.64
CA ALA A 344 -23.66 -7.54 14.92
C ALA A 344 -22.54 -6.75 15.59
N ALA A 345 -21.49 -6.38 14.84
CA ALA A 345 -20.38 -5.57 15.35
C ALA A 345 -20.83 -4.16 15.76
N ALA A 346 -21.68 -3.52 14.97
CA ALA A 346 -22.19 -2.18 15.23
C ALA A 346 -23.05 -2.13 16.50
N VAL A 347 -23.93 -3.12 16.71
CA VAL A 347 -24.74 -3.23 17.94
C VAL A 347 -23.83 -3.44 19.16
N ALA A 348 -22.85 -4.34 19.07
CA ALA A 348 -21.90 -4.58 20.16
C ALA A 348 -21.09 -3.34 20.50
N LEU A 349 -20.62 -2.60 19.49
CA LEU A 349 -19.87 -1.36 19.66
C LEU A 349 -20.73 -0.26 20.30
N LYS A 350 -21.94 -0.03 19.77
CA LYS A 350 -22.87 0.98 20.29
C LYS A 350 -23.19 0.73 21.77
N ALA A 351 -23.43 -0.52 22.16
CA ALA A 351 -23.66 -0.87 23.56
C ALA A 351 -22.42 -0.64 24.43
N GLY A 352 -21.22 -0.96 23.92
CA GLY A 352 -19.96 -0.71 24.62
C GLY A 352 -19.64 0.78 24.81
N LEU A 353 -19.96 1.63 23.83
CA LEU A 353 -19.74 3.07 23.91
C LEU A 353 -20.49 3.71 25.08
N THR A 354 -21.68 3.20 25.43
CA THR A 354 -22.42 3.68 26.60
C THR A 354 -21.63 3.53 27.90
N PHE A 355 -20.81 2.49 28.05
CA PHE A 355 -19.95 2.36 29.23
C PHE A 355 -18.82 3.39 29.23
N VAL A 356 -18.24 3.67 28.06
CA VAL A 356 -17.21 4.70 27.93
C VAL A 356 -17.80 6.07 28.27
N GLU A 357 -18.95 6.42 27.69
CA GLU A 357 -19.62 7.70 27.90
C GLU A 357 -20.04 7.90 29.37
N LYS A 358 -20.60 6.88 30.01
CA LYS A 358 -21.15 7.02 31.37
C LYS A 358 -20.11 6.87 32.48
N TYR A 359 -19.04 6.12 32.25
CA TYR A 359 -18.09 5.77 33.30
C TYR A 359 -16.71 6.38 33.12
N ARG A 360 -16.28 6.78 31.91
CA ARG A 360 -14.90 7.29 31.74
C ARG A 360 -14.61 8.49 32.63
N ASP A 361 -15.57 9.39 32.71
CA ASP A 361 -15.44 10.67 33.42
C ASP A 361 -16.26 10.70 34.74
N ASN A 362 -16.74 9.54 35.22
CA ASN A 362 -17.47 9.39 36.49
C ASN A 362 -16.65 8.59 37.51
N ASP A 363 -15.90 9.30 38.36
CA ASP A 363 -14.97 8.68 39.31
C ASP A 363 -15.66 7.81 40.36
N HIS A 364 -16.85 8.20 40.83
CA HIS A 364 -17.60 7.44 41.82
C HIS A 364 -18.11 6.11 41.25
N ALA A 365 -18.65 6.13 40.02
CA ALA A 365 -19.09 4.92 39.33
C ALA A 365 -17.92 3.97 39.00
N ARG A 366 -16.73 4.52 38.72
CA ARG A 366 -15.49 3.73 38.55
C ARG A 366 -15.00 3.14 39.85
N ALA A 367 -15.03 3.90 40.96
CA ALA A 367 -14.67 3.38 42.27
C ALA A 367 -15.55 2.19 42.63
N LYS A 368 -16.86 2.30 42.43
CA LYS A 368 -17.83 1.23 42.72
C LYS A 368 -17.58 -0.04 41.91
N LEU A 369 -17.30 0.07 40.62
CA LEU A 369 -16.98 -1.09 39.76
C LEU A 369 -15.67 -1.78 40.14
N ASN A 370 -14.77 -1.09 40.84
CA ASN A 370 -13.48 -1.60 41.29
C ASN A 370 -13.47 -1.99 42.77
N GLU A 371 -14.61 -1.89 43.48
CA GLU A 371 -14.73 -2.45 44.82
C GLU A 371 -14.53 -3.97 44.76
N GLY A 372 -13.65 -4.49 45.63
CA GLY A 372 -13.45 -5.92 45.77
C GLY A 372 -14.76 -6.61 46.18
N GLU A 373 -14.96 -7.85 45.74
CA GLU A 373 -16.13 -8.59 46.21
C GLU A 373 -16.10 -8.67 47.75
N PRO A 374 -17.22 -8.37 48.44
CA PRO A 374 -17.29 -8.64 49.87
C PRO A 374 -17.09 -10.14 50.05
N GLY A 375 -15.98 -10.49 50.70
CA GLY A 375 -15.56 -11.87 50.95
C GLY A 375 -16.53 -12.64 51.83
#